data_AF-A0A956X5T8-F1
#
_entry.id   AF-A0A956X5T8-F1
#
_cell.length_a   1.000
_cell.length_b   1.000
_cell.length_c   1.000
_cell.angle_alpha   90.00
_cell.angle_beta   90.00
_cell.angle_gamma   90.00
#
_symmetry.space_group_name_H-M   'P 1'
#
loop_
_entity.id
_entity.type
_entity.pdbx_description
1 polymer ?
#
loop_
_entity_poly.entity_id
_entity_poly.type
_entity_poly.pdbx_seq_one_letter_code
_entity_poly.pdbx_strand_id
1 'polypeptide(L)'
;MAELSTFFGEHIDIVYFFYGLAFFSMGLAIWLESRRSSEFHLAGAMVFLAGFGLIHGMHEWFDMFIRMGKFDDLSAEGAFLFNGMRLGELALSFAMLVIFGIRLIFSDRNNEDRGRTFSLLAAGALTAFWLVSVVLTRWIYNPDPAAFVNGADVLARYIIGIPGALLAAWAIYLEQRALRARAMPDFGRALIWAAAALVLYGLVGQIFVTPSFLFPANIVNATLFLEWFGFPVQFFRASMAVIMALFVIRALQVFEVESRQRLALANEARLKAQETALITQEKARQETEQLNQELQTAVQELSILYELSRNLAATIDRDTLLQQTINKIFDSLPRIGGGMIMLREKAGRPLELVARTGYQSRDGLQLFDCSYTQAFMLGEHVANTGHLAWCDG
;
A
#
# COMPACT_ATOMS: atom_id res chain seq x y z
N MET A 1 -25.43 -26.21 44.51
CA MET A 1 -24.86 -24.85 44.54
C MET A 1 -23.76 -24.74 45.60
N ALA A 2 -23.98 -25.17 46.84
CA ALA A 2 -22.95 -25.12 47.91
C ALA A 2 -21.63 -25.82 47.55
N GLU A 3 -21.66 -27.04 47.02
CA GLU A 3 -20.42 -27.76 46.63
C GLU A 3 -19.62 -27.05 45.53
N LEU A 4 -20.31 -26.45 44.56
CA LEU A 4 -19.68 -25.73 43.45
C LEU A 4 -19.00 -24.44 43.97
N SER A 5 -19.67 -23.70 44.86
CA SER A 5 -19.09 -22.51 45.49
C SER A 5 -17.87 -22.83 46.36
N THR A 6 -17.88 -23.96 47.07
CA THR A 6 -16.74 -24.41 47.88
C THR A 6 -15.56 -24.80 46.99
N PHE A 7 -15.79 -25.58 45.94
CA PHE A 7 -14.75 -25.94 44.95
C PHE A 7 -14.07 -24.70 44.35
N PHE A 8 -14.86 -23.71 43.92
CA PHE A 8 -14.30 -22.47 43.37
C PHE A 8 -13.62 -21.60 44.42
N GLY A 9 -14.03 -21.67 45.68
CA GLY A 9 -13.34 -20.99 46.79
C GLY A 9 -11.95 -21.57 47.03
N GLU A 10 -11.82 -22.90 47.00
CA GLU A 10 -10.56 -23.62 47.21
C GLU A 10 -9.58 -23.49 46.03
N HIS A 11 -10.08 -23.27 44.81
CA HIS A 11 -9.30 -23.22 43.57
C HIS A 11 -9.38 -21.87 42.83
N ILE A 12 -9.69 -20.80 43.55
CA ILE A 12 -9.85 -19.46 42.96
C ILE A 12 -8.53 -18.94 42.35
N ASP A 13 -7.40 -19.34 42.91
CA ASP A 13 -6.05 -19.05 42.44
C ASP A 13 -5.82 -19.53 41.00
N ILE A 14 -6.28 -20.73 40.67
CA ILE A 14 -6.20 -21.29 39.30
C ILE A 14 -7.01 -20.43 38.33
N VAL A 15 -8.16 -19.91 38.75
CA VAL A 15 -8.98 -19.01 37.93
C VAL A 15 -8.22 -17.72 37.64
N TYR A 16 -7.60 -17.10 38.65
CA TYR A 16 -6.77 -15.91 38.46
C TYR A 16 -5.54 -16.17 37.58
N PHE A 17 -4.92 -17.35 37.68
CA PHE A 17 -3.80 -17.72 36.81
C PHE A 17 -4.19 -17.68 35.33
N PHE A 18 -5.26 -18.39 34.95
CA PHE A 18 -5.74 -18.41 33.56
C PHE A 18 -6.30 -17.06 33.11
N TYR A 19 -6.92 -16.32 34.03
CA TYR A 19 -7.43 -15.00 33.76
C TYR A 19 -6.29 -14.02 33.38
N GLY A 20 -5.26 -13.95 34.22
CA GLY A 20 -4.06 -13.17 33.94
C GLY A 20 -3.35 -13.64 32.67
N LEU A 21 -3.21 -14.96 32.50
CA LEU A 21 -2.56 -15.56 31.33
C LEU A 21 -3.27 -15.19 30.02
N ALA A 22 -4.60 -15.19 29.98
CA ALA A 22 -5.37 -14.85 28.79
C ALA A 22 -5.11 -13.40 28.35
N PHE A 23 -5.21 -12.45 29.27
CA PHE A 23 -4.93 -11.04 28.98
C PHE A 23 -3.47 -10.79 28.64
N PHE A 24 -2.55 -11.38 29.40
CA PHE A 24 -1.12 -11.23 29.16
C PHE A 24 -0.72 -11.78 27.79
N SER A 25 -1.22 -12.97 27.44
CA SER A 25 -0.94 -13.62 26.15
C SER A 25 -1.54 -12.83 24.98
N MET A 26 -2.77 -12.31 25.13
CA MET A 26 -3.36 -11.39 24.16
C MET A 26 -2.51 -10.13 23.99
N GLY A 27 -2.10 -9.50 25.09
CA GLY A 27 -1.28 -8.30 25.07
C GLY A 27 0.07 -8.53 24.38
N LEU A 28 0.72 -9.66 24.69
CA LEU A 28 1.98 -10.06 24.07
C LEU A 28 1.83 -10.32 22.57
N ALA A 29 0.78 -11.03 22.16
CA ALA A 29 0.49 -11.30 20.76
C ALA A 29 0.27 -10.01 19.96
N ILE A 30 -0.54 -9.08 20.49
CA ILE A 30 -0.76 -7.77 19.86
C ILE A 30 0.55 -6.99 19.76
N TRP A 31 1.35 -6.96 20.83
CA TRP A 31 2.60 -6.21 20.83
C TRP A 31 3.60 -6.74 19.79
N LEU A 32 3.77 -8.05 19.70
CA LEU A 32 4.63 -8.69 18.70
C LEU A 32 4.14 -8.41 17.27
N GLU A 33 2.84 -8.47 17.03
CA GLU A 33 2.29 -8.22 15.69
C GLU A 33 2.39 -6.75 15.29
N SER A 34 2.12 -5.83 16.23
CA SER A 34 2.22 -4.38 16.00
C SER A 34 3.61 -3.91 15.57
N ARG A 35 4.66 -4.67 15.88
CA ARG A 35 6.04 -4.39 15.47
C ARG A 35 6.39 -4.93 14.08
N ARG A 36 5.68 -5.94 13.59
CA ARG A 36 6.01 -6.63 12.32
C ARG A 36 5.32 -5.99 11.13
N SER A 37 4.11 -5.46 11.31
CA SER A 37 3.34 -4.82 10.24
C SER A 37 3.38 -3.29 10.39
N SER A 38 4.39 -2.64 9.81
CA SER A 38 4.45 -1.16 9.74
C SER A 38 3.29 -0.55 8.94
N GLU A 39 2.56 -1.36 8.16
CA GLU A 39 1.36 -0.97 7.42
C GLU A 39 0.05 -1.11 8.22
N PHE A 40 0.10 -1.53 9.49
CA PHE A 40 -1.09 -1.57 10.32
C PHE A 40 -1.50 -0.11 10.60
N HIS A 41 -2.43 0.41 9.81
CA HIS A 41 -3.07 1.73 9.98
C HIS A 41 -3.57 1.93 11.43
N LEU A 42 -3.86 0.82 12.12
CA LEU A 42 -4.34 0.75 13.49
C LEU A 42 -3.21 0.55 14.54
N ALA A 43 -1.92 0.48 14.16
CA ALA A 43 -0.81 0.13 15.04
C ALA A 43 -0.74 1.06 16.25
N GLY A 44 -0.93 2.36 16.00
CA GLY A 44 -0.90 3.40 17.02
C GLY A 44 -2.01 3.28 18.08
N ALA A 45 -3.12 2.60 17.77
CA ALA A 45 -4.16 2.27 18.74
C ALA A 45 -3.87 0.92 19.42
N MET A 46 -3.49 -0.11 18.65
CA MET A 46 -3.26 -1.47 19.15
C MET A 46 -2.19 -1.57 20.23
N VAL A 47 -1.16 -0.71 20.23
CA VAL A 47 -0.16 -0.66 21.30
C VAL A 47 -0.80 -0.41 22.68
N PHE A 48 -1.89 0.37 22.75
CA PHE A 48 -2.60 0.62 24.01
C PHE A 48 -3.44 -0.59 24.44
N LEU A 49 -4.04 -1.31 23.51
CA LEU A 49 -4.71 -2.58 23.81
C LEU A 49 -3.70 -3.64 24.27
N ALA A 50 -2.52 -3.67 23.66
CA ALA A 50 -1.42 -4.54 24.07
C ALA A 50 -0.98 -4.25 25.50
N GLY A 51 -0.74 -2.97 25.81
CA GLY A 51 -0.39 -2.53 27.15
C GLY A 51 -1.49 -2.79 28.18
N PHE A 52 -2.76 -2.59 27.82
CA PHE A 52 -3.89 -3.03 28.66
C PHE A 52 -3.79 -4.52 28.96
N GLY A 53 -3.67 -5.39 27.95
CA GLY A 53 -3.59 -6.84 28.18
C GLY A 53 -2.41 -7.26 29.06
N LEU A 54 -1.22 -6.69 28.82
CA LEU A 54 -0.02 -6.99 29.60
C LEU A 54 -0.16 -6.53 31.06
N ILE A 55 -0.49 -5.26 31.28
CA ILE A 55 -0.59 -4.66 32.61
C ILE A 55 -1.77 -5.25 33.38
N HIS A 56 -2.93 -5.41 32.73
CA HIS A 56 -4.08 -6.02 33.39
C HIS A 56 -3.85 -7.50 33.70
N GLY A 57 -3.16 -8.25 32.82
CA GLY A 57 -2.79 -9.63 33.09
C GLY A 57 -1.87 -9.77 34.32
N MET A 58 -0.91 -8.85 34.47
CA MET A 58 -0.06 -8.77 35.66
C MET A 58 -0.86 -8.44 36.93
N HIS A 59 -1.79 -7.48 36.86
CA HIS A 59 -2.68 -7.14 37.96
C HIS A 59 -3.46 -8.36 38.49
N GLU A 60 -4.00 -9.21 37.61
CA GLU A 60 -4.72 -10.42 38.02
C GLU A 60 -3.80 -11.46 38.68
N TRP A 61 -2.54 -11.55 38.29
CA TRP A 61 -1.56 -12.39 38.98
C TRP A 61 -1.16 -11.82 40.35
N PHE A 62 -1.11 -10.50 40.53
CA PHE A 62 -0.94 -9.94 41.88
C PHE A 62 -2.12 -10.32 42.79
N ASP A 63 -3.35 -10.24 42.29
CA ASP A 63 -4.54 -10.70 43.03
C ASP A 63 -4.45 -12.19 43.40
N MET A 64 -3.92 -13.03 42.50
CA MET A 64 -3.64 -14.44 42.79
C MET A 64 -2.65 -14.59 43.95
N PHE A 65 -1.50 -13.92 43.89
CA PHE A 65 -0.45 -14.04 44.91
C PHE A 65 -0.89 -13.49 46.27
N ILE A 66 -1.72 -12.43 46.29
CA ILE A 66 -2.36 -11.94 47.51
C ILE A 66 -3.20 -13.04 48.15
N ARG A 67 -4.04 -13.73 47.38
CA ARG A 67 -4.92 -14.79 47.88
C ARG A 67 -4.16 -16.02 48.36
N MET A 68 -2.97 -16.26 47.84
CA MET A 68 -2.05 -17.30 48.30
C MET A 68 -1.29 -16.92 49.57
N GLY A 69 -1.58 -15.77 50.18
CA GLY A 69 -0.92 -15.26 51.38
C GLY A 69 0.54 -14.88 51.17
N LYS A 70 0.98 -14.63 49.93
CA LYS A 70 2.40 -14.33 49.63
C LYS A 70 2.84 -12.94 50.07
N PHE A 71 1.90 -12.11 50.50
CA PHE A 71 2.14 -10.73 50.90
C PHE A 71 1.65 -10.44 52.33
N ASP A 72 1.28 -11.46 53.11
CA ASP A 72 0.73 -11.30 54.46
C ASP A 72 1.79 -10.81 55.47
N ASP A 73 3.06 -11.13 55.22
CA ASP A 73 4.19 -10.75 56.08
C ASP A 73 4.73 -9.32 55.82
N LEU A 74 4.08 -8.55 54.94
CA LEU A 74 4.50 -7.18 54.65
C LEU A 74 4.32 -6.26 55.88
N SER A 75 5.29 -5.38 56.11
CA SER A 75 5.14 -4.29 57.08
C SER A 75 3.98 -3.36 56.68
N ALA A 76 3.46 -2.57 57.63
CA ALA A 76 2.37 -1.63 57.34
C ALA A 76 2.72 -0.65 56.20
N GLU A 77 3.97 -0.16 56.15
CA GLU A 77 4.48 0.68 55.07
C GLU A 77 4.57 -0.10 53.74
N GLY A 78 5.06 -1.34 53.79
CA GLY A 78 5.12 -2.22 52.61
C GLY A 78 3.74 -2.51 52.03
N ALA A 79 2.76 -2.82 52.88
CA ALA A 79 1.37 -3.06 52.48
C ALA A 79 0.73 -1.80 51.86
N PHE A 80 1.01 -0.61 52.40
CA PHE A 80 0.52 0.64 51.83
C PHE A 80 1.09 0.89 50.42
N LEU A 81 2.40 0.76 50.25
CA LEU A 81 3.07 0.95 48.95
C LEU A 81 2.60 -0.08 47.91
N PHE A 82 2.48 -1.34 48.33
CA PHE A 82 2.01 -2.43 47.47
C PHE A 82 0.55 -2.21 47.00
N ASN A 83 -0.36 -1.86 47.93
CA ASN A 83 -1.74 -1.56 47.57
C ASN A 83 -1.85 -0.34 46.65
N GLY A 84 -1.02 0.69 46.86
CA GLY A 84 -0.94 1.85 45.97
C GLY A 84 -0.47 1.49 44.57
N MET A 85 0.58 0.67 44.45
CA MET A 85 1.06 0.14 43.16
C MET A 85 -0.01 -0.66 42.44
N ARG A 86 -0.62 -1.65 43.13
CA ARG A 86 -1.68 -2.51 42.60
C ARG A 86 -2.87 -1.71 42.08
N LEU A 87 -3.30 -0.69 42.83
CA LEU A 87 -4.40 0.19 42.44
C LEU A 87 -4.02 1.08 41.25
N GLY A 88 -2.79 1.61 41.25
CA GLY A 88 -2.25 2.38 40.14
C GLY A 88 -2.17 1.56 38.85
N GLU A 89 -1.77 0.30 38.94
CA GLU A 89 -1.73 -0.65 37.83
C GLU A 89 -3.12 -0.92 37.25
N LEU A 90 -4.12 -1.16 38.10
CA LEU A 90 -5.52 -1.33 37.69
C LEU A 90 -6.02 -0.09 36.93
N ALA A 91 -5.85 1.10 37.52
CA ALA A 91 -6.29 2.35 36.91
C ALA A 91 -5.56 2.62 35.59
N LEU A 92 -4.24 2.38 35.55
CA LEU A 92 -3.42 2.53 34.34
C LEU A 92 -3.91 1.59 33.23
N SER A 93 -4.18 0.33 33.56
CA SER A 93 -4.68 -0.63 32.56
C SER A 93 -5.99 -0.15 31.92
N PHE A 94 -6.96 0.30 32.72
CA PHE A 94 -8.22 0.83 32.18
C PHE A 94 -8.05 2.15 31.42
N ALA A 95 -7.13 3.02 31.86
CA ALA A 95 -6.79 4.24 31.12
C ALA A 95 -6.22 3.91 29.73
N MET A 96 -5.38 2.87 29.60
CA MET A 96 -4.91 2.40 28.30
C MET A 96 -6.05 1.88 27.43
N LEU A 97 -7.04 1.20 28.02
CA LEU A 97 -8.23 0.74 27.30
C LEU A 97 -9.08 1.91 26.78
N VAL A 98 -9.22 3.00 27.55
CA VAL A 98 -9.86 4.25 27.10
C VAL A 98 -9.09 4.86 25.93
N ILE A 99 -7.75 4.95 26.05
CA ILE A 99 -6.91 5.51 25.00
C ILE A 99 -7.04 4.70 23.71
N PHE A 100 -6.99 3.37 23.83
CA PHE A 100 -7.22 2.45 22.71
C PHE A 100 -8.54 2.73 22.01
N GLY A 101 -9.66 2.74 22.75
CA GLY A 101 -10.98 2.93 22.17
C GLY A 101 -11.09 4.25 21.40
N ILE A 102 -10.59 5.34 21.98
CA ILE A 102 -10.65 6.64 21.31
C ILE A 102 -9.72 6.70 20.09
N ARG A 103 -8.46 6.25 20.22
CA ARG A 103 -7.52 6.25 19.09
C ARG A 103 -8.04 5.44 17.92
N LEU A 104 -8.67 4.30 18.20
CA LEU A 104 -9.27 3.45 17.17
C LEU A 104 -10.40 4.18 16.43
N ILE A 105 -11.27 4.93 17.12
CA ILE A 105 -12.35 5.72 16.48
C ILE A 105 -11.82 6.79 15.52
N PHE A 106 -10.68 7.41 15.84
CA PHE A 106 -10.12 8.52 15.05
C PHE A 106 -9.09 8.09 13.99
N SER A 107 -8.72 6.80 13.95
CA SER A 107 -7.68 6.29 13.06
C SER A 107 -8.04 6.46 11.57
N ASP A 108 -9.27 6.21 11.14
CA ASP A 108 -9.67 6.29 9.71
C ASP A 108 -9.98 7.73 9.23
N ARG A 109 -9.92 8.75 10.10
CA ARG A 109 -10.48 10.10 9.83
C ARG A 109 -9.46 11.18 9.46
N ASN A 110 -8.23 10.81 9.12
CA ASN A 110 -7.12 11.74 8.80
C ASN A 110 -6.93 12.85 9.87
N ASN A 111 -7.28 12.54 11.12
CA ASN A 111 -7.31 13.45 12.28
C ASN A 111 -6.55 12.82 13.46
N GLU A 112 -5.40 12.21 13.18
CA GLU A 112 -4.63 11.42 14.15
C GLU A 112 -4.19 12.24 15.36
N ASP A 113 -3.78 13.50 15.15
CA ASP A 113 -3.40 14.43 16.23
C ASP A 113 -4.56 14.76 17.18
N ARG A 114 -5.77 14.93 16.62
CA ARG A 114 -6.98 15.15 17.43
C ARG A 114 -7.34 13.90 18.20
N GLY A 115 -7.23 12.73 17.57
CA GLY A 115 -7.46 11.44 18.23
C GLY A 115 -6.50 11.22 19.40
N ARG A 116 -5.20 11.48 19.21
CA ARG A 116 -4.19 11.43 20.27
C ARG A 116 -4.53 12.37 21.42
N THR A 117 -4.79 13.64 21.13
CA THR A 117 -5.09 14.65 22.16
C THR A 117 -6.36 14.30 22.93
N PHE A 118 -7.45 13.97 22.24
CA PHE A 118 -8.72 13.61 22.88
C PHE A 118 -8.60 12.32 23.70
N SER A 119 -7.85 11.32 23.22
CA SER A 119 -7.63 10.08 23.96
C SER A 119 -6.92 10.30 25.30
N LEU A 120 -5.87 11.15 25.31
CA LEU A 120 -5.13 11.49 26.52
C LEU A 120 -5.95 12.37 27.46
N LEU A 121 -6.71 13.32 26.92
CA LEU A 121 -7.61 14.17 27.71
C LEU A 121 -8.72 13.36 28.37
N ALA A 122 -9.37 12.45 27.64
CA ALA A 122 -10.44 11.62 28.20
C ALA A 122 -9.91 10.65 29.26
N ALA A 123 -8.80 9.94 28.98
CA ALA A 123 -8.17 9.06 29.97
C ALA A 123 -7.69 9.84 31.20
N GLY A 124 -7.08 11.01 30.99
CA GLY A 124 -6.66 11.91 32.06
C GLY A 124 -7.83 12.45 32.88
N ALA A 125 -8.93 12.85 32.24
CA ALA A 125 -10.12 13.34 32.90
C ALA A 125 -10.81 12.26 33.74
N LEU A 126 -10.96 11.03 33.22
CA LEU A 126 -11.51 9.90 33.98
C LEU A 126 -10.60 9.52 35.14
N THR A 127 -9.28 9.51 34.93
CA THR A 127 -8.31 9.22 35.99
C THR A 127 -8.33 10.30 37.08
N ALA A 128 -8.41 11.57 36.70
CA ALA A 128 -8.53 12.69 37.64
C ALA A 128 -9.87 12.63 38.40
N PHE A 129 -10.97 12.34 37.72
CA PHE A 129 -12.28 12.17 38.35
C PHE A 129 -12.28 10.99 39.32
N TRP A 130 -11.60 9.90 39.00
CA TRP A 130 -11.38 8.79 39.92
C TRP A 130 -10.55 9.20 41.14
N LEU A 131 -9.40 9.87 40.96
CA LEU A 131 -8.56 10.35 42.07
C LEU A 131 -9.32 11.29 43.01
N VAL A 132 -10.06 12.26 42.45
CA VAL A 132 -10.92 13.16 43.23
C VAL A 132 -11.98 12.36 43.98
N SER A 133 -12.63 11.38 43.33
CA SER A 133 -13.63 10.52 43.96
C SER A 133 -13.05 9.69 45.12
N VAL A 134 -11.82 9.19 44.99
CA VAL A 134 -11.10 8.47 46.06
C VAL A 134 -10.84 9.40 47.25
N VAL A 135 -10.34 10.61 47.01
CA VAL A 135 -10.08 11.62 48.07
C VAL A 135 -11.37 12.03 48.77
N LEU A 136 -12.43 12.32 48.01
CA LEU A 136 -13.74 12.66 48.55
C LEU A 136 -14.33 11.51 49.38
N THR A 137 -14.16 10.27 48.93
CA THR A 137 -14.61 9.09 49.65
C THR A 137 -13.91 8.96 51.00
N ARG A 138 -12.60 9.19 51.06
CA ARG A 138 -11.84 9.22 52.32
C ARG A 138 -12.35 10.30 53.26
N TRP A 139 -12.64 11.49 52.72
CA TRP A 139 -13.05 12.65 53.51
C TRP A 139 -14.48 12.53 54.06
N ILE A 140 -15.42 12.04 53.25
CA ILE A 140 -16.85 11.97 53.60
C ILE A 140 -17.16 10.77 54.49
N TYR A 141 -16.67 9.58 54.13
CA TYR A 141 -17.05 8.34 54.80
C TYR A 141 -16.07 7.91 55.89
N ASN A 142 -14.85 8.46 55.89
CA ASN A 142 -13.75 8.08 56.79
C ASN A 142 -13.64 6.55 57.00
N PRO A 143 -13.60 5.73 55.92
CA PRO A 143 -13.58 4.28 56.04
C PRO A 143 -12.26 3.80 56.67
N ASP A 144 -12.28 2.60 57.25
CA ASP A 144 -11.05 1.91 57.66
C ASP A 144 -10.13 1.67 56.44
N PRO A 145 -8.83 1.38 56.65
CA PRO A 145 -7.87 1.24 55.55
C PRO A 145 -8.23 0.17 54.52
N ALA A 146 -8.81 -0.97 54.94
CA ALA A 146 -9.15 -2.07 54.05
C ALA A 146 -10.39 -1.72 53.20
N ALA A 147 -11.43 -1.19 53.85
CA ALA A 147 -12.62 -0.68 53.17
C ALA A 147 -12.26 0.46 52.21
N PHE A 148 -11.31 1.33 52.57
CA PHE A 148 -10.83 2.40 51.71
C PHE A 148 -10.19 1.88 50.41
N VAL A 149 -9.27 0.92 50.51
CA VAL A 149 -8.62 0.31 49.34
C VAL A 149 -9.64 -0.39 48.44
N ASN A 150 -10.58 -1.14 49.03
CA ASN A 150 -11.67 -1.76 48.27
C ASN A 150 -12.56 -0.72 47.59
N GLY A 151 -12.91 0.37 48.26
CA GLY A 151 -13.67 1.47 47.68
C GLY A 151 -12.94 2.12 46.50
N ALA A 152 -11.63 2.31 46.59
CA ALA A 152 -10.84 2.88 45.50
C ALA A 152 -10.74 1.95 44.28
N ASP A 153 -10.62 0.63 44.48
CA ASP A 153 -10.68 -0.40 43.43
C ASP A 153 -12.04 -0.37 42.72
N VAL A 154 -13.13 -0.36 43.49
CA VAL A 154 -14.51 -0.27 42.96
C VAL A 154 -14.70 0.99 42.13
N LEU A 155 -14.25 2.14 42.62
CA LEU A 155 -14.32 3.39 41.87
C LEU A 155 -13.50 3.34 40.57
N ALA A 156 -12.34 2.71 40.55
CA ALA A 156 -11.52 2.59 39.33
C ALA A 156 -12.27 1.79 38.26
N ARG A 157 -12.91 0.68 38.67
CA ARG A 157 -13.72 -0.16 37.79
C ARG A 157 -14.94 0.58 37.25
N TYR A 158 -15.65 1.32 38.08
CA TYR A 158 -16.86 2.04 37.67
C TYR A 158 -16.57 3.29 36.82
N ILE A 159 -15.57 4.08 37.20
CA ILE A 159 -15.27 5.38 36.56
C ILE A 159 -14.44 5.20 35.29
N ILE A 160 -13.47 4.28 35.30
CA ILE A 160 -12.53 4.13 34.18
C ILE A 160 -12.79 2.82 33.44
N GLY A 161 -12.97 1.71 34.18
CA GLY A 161 -13.13 0.38 33.61
C GLY A 161 -14.37 0.22 32.73
N ILE A 162 -15.56 0.53 33.25
CA ILE A 162 -16.83 0.43 32.51
C ILE A 162 -16.80 1.33 31.26
N PRO A 163 -16.53 2.65 31.36
CA PRO A 163 -16.50 3.50 30.18
C PRO A 163 -15.41 3.09 29.19
N GLY A 164 -14.23 2.70 29.68
CA GLY A 164 -13.13 2.23 28.84
C GLY A 164 -13.50 1.00 28.03
N ALA A 165 -14.10 -0.01 28.66
CA ALA A 165 -14.54 -1.22 27.97
C ALA A 165 -15.64 -0.95 26.94
N LEU A 166 -16.62 -0.11 27.28
CA LEU A 166 -17.70 0.25 26.36
C LEU A 166 -17.20 1.07 25.17
N LEU A 167 -16.32 2.05 25.41
CA LEU A 167 -15.70 2.85 24.35
C LEU A 167 -14.84 1.98 23.42
N ALA A 168 -14.02 1.09 23.99
CA ALA A 168 -13.21 0.16 23.22
C ALA A 168 -14.07 -0.80 22.39
N ALA A 169 -15.14 -1.36 22.95
CA ALA A 169 -16.05 -2.23 22.22
C ALA A 169 -16.79 -1.47 21.09
N TRP A 170 -17.22 -0.24 21.36
CA TRP A 170 -17.83 0.62 20.35
C TRP A 170 -16.87 0.96 19.21
N ALA A 171 -15.61 1.25 19.53
CA ALA A 171 -14.57 1.52 18.55
C ALA A 171 -14.32 0.30 17.64
N ILE A 172 -14.18 -0.88 18.24
CA ILE A 172 -14.03 -2.15 17.54
C ILE A 172 -15.23 -2.41 16.60
N TYR A 173 -16.45 -2.11 17.06
CA TYR A 173 -17.66 -2.25 16.26
C TYR A 173 -17.71 -1.28 15.06
N LEU A 174 -17.28 -0.03 15.24
CA LEU A 174 -17.20 0.95 14.15
C LEU A 174 -16.17 0.52 13.09
N GLU A 175 -15.00 0.06 13.53
CA GLU A 175 -13.93 -0.43 12.64
C GLU A 175 -14.38 -1.63 11.80
N GLN A 176 -15.14 -2.54 12.42
CA GLN A 176 -15.71 -3.69 11.73
C GLN A 176 -16.62 -3.30 10.55
N ARG A 177 -17.31 -2.16 10.61
CA ARG A 177 -18.14 -1.68 9.49
C ARG A 177 -17.28 -1.14 8.34
N ALA A 178 -16.22 -0.40 8.67
CA ALA A 178 -15.28 0.13 7.69
C ALA A 178 -14.54 -0.99 6.94
N LEU A 179 -14.17 -2.07 7.64
CA LEU A 179 -13.42 -3.19 7.06
C LEU A 179 -14.27 -4.18 6.27
N ARG A 180 -15.55 -4.38 6.64
CA ARG A 180 -16.49 -5.14 5.79
C ARG A 180 -16.65 -4.52 4.40
N ALA A 181 -16.56 -3.20 4.30
CA ALA A 181 -16.58 -2.50 3.01
C ALA A 181 -15.29 -2.73 2.18
N ARG A 182 -14.18 -3.13 2.81
CA ARG A 182 -12.87 -3.40 2.18
C ARG A 182 -12.60 -4.89 1.92
N ALA A 183 -13.67 -5.70 1.82
CA ALA A 183 -13.66 -7.13 1.42
C ALA A 183 -12.98 -8.13 2.39
N MET A 184 -13.01 -7.90 3.71
CA MET A 184 -12.44 -8.81 4.74
C MET A 184 -13.52 -9.33 5.72
N PRO A 185 -14.43 -10.23 5.29
CA PRO A 185 -15.62 -10.62 6.07
C PRO A 185 -15.32 -11.53 7.27
N ASP A 186 -14.25 -12.34 7.23
CA ASP A 186 -13.87 -13.24 8.32
C ASP A 186 -13.20 -12.48 9.47
N PHE A 187 -12.35 -11.49 9.15
CA PHE A 187 -11.78 -10.56 10.11
C PHE A 187 -12.89 -9.82 10.89
N GLY A 188 -13.87 -9.28 10.16
CA GLY A 188 -15.00 -8.56 10.78
C GLY A 188 -15.87 -9.43 11.70
N ARG A 189 -15.96 -10.75 11.47
CA ARG A 189 -16.71 -11.67 12.35
C ARG A 189 -15.98 -11.94 13.66
N ALA A 190 -14.67 -12.18 13.61
CA ALA A 190 -13.87 -12.35 14.83
C ALA A 190 -13.92 -11.09 15.71
N LEU A 191 -13.87 -9.92 15.08
CA LEU A 191 -13.86 -8.64 15.75
C LEU A 191 -15.19 -8.32 16.50
N ILE A 192 -16.34 -8.80 15.99
CA ILE A 192 -17.63 -8.68 16.70
C ILE A 192 -17.63 -9.50 17.99
N TRP A 193 -17.12 -10.72 17.96
CA TRP A 193 -17.08 -11.56 19.16
C TRP A 193 -16.13 -10.98 20.22
N ALA A 194 -15.01 -10.38 19.80
CA ALA A 194 -14.14 -9.62 20.69
C ALA A 194 -14.88 -8.40 21.31
N ALA A 195 -15.61 -7.62 20.50
CA ALA A 195 -16.41 -6.50 21.00
C ALA A 195 -17.49 -6.95 21.99
N ALA A 196 -18.22 -8.03 21.67
CA ALA A 196 -19.27 -8.57 22.52
C ALA A 196 -18.70 -9.06 23.86
N ALA A 197 -17.58 -9.78 23.84
CA ALA A 197 -16.89 -10.21 25.06
C ALA A 197 -16.41 -9.01 25.89
N LEU A 198 -15.94 -7.93 25.25
CA LEU A 198 -15.52 -6.71 25.94
C LEU A 198 -16.69 -5.94 26.55
N VAL A 199 -17.86 -5.90 25.89
CA VAL A 199 -19.10 -5.34 26.48
C VAL A 199 -19.53 -6.15 27.71
N LEU A 200 -19.55 -7.48 27.59
CA LEU A 200 -19.91 -8.36 28.70
C LEU A 200 -18.93 -8.25 29.87
N TYR A 201 -17.63 -8.17 29.57
CA TYR A 201 -16.58 -7.90 30.54
C TYR A 201 -16.76 -6.53 31.21
N GLY A 202 -17.07 -5.49 30.44
CA GLY A 202 -17.28 -4.13 30.93
C GLY A 202 -18.51 -4.02 31.81
N LEU A 203 -19.66 -4.55 31.38
CA LEU A 203 -20.90 -4.46 32.12
C LEU A 203 -20.95 -5.48 33.26
N VAL A 204 -21.01 -6.77 32.95
CA VAL A 204 -21.17 -7.80 33.98
C VAL A 204 -19.89 -7.94 34.80
N GLY A 205 -18.74 -7.98 34.14
CA GLY A 205 -17.46 -8.13 34.83
C GLY A 205 -17.15 -6.99 35.78
N GLN A 206 -17.43 -5.73 35.42
CA GLN A 206 -17.08 -4.58 36.27
C GLN A 206 -18.23 -4.03 37.12
N ILE A 207 -19.50 -4.45 36.93
CA ILE A 207 -20.59 -4.10 37.86
C ILE A 207 -20.51 -4.94 39.13
N PHE A 208 -20.32 -6.26 38.97
CA PHE A 208 -20.18 -7.21 40.08
C PHE A 208 -18.74 -7.19 40.60
N VAL A 209 -18.48 -6.32 41.56
CA VAL A 209 -17.17 -6.07 42.17
C VAL A 209 -17.10 -6.59 43.60
N THR A 210 -15.94 -6.52 44.24
CA THR A 210 -15.81 -6.84 45.67
C THR A 210 -16.80 -6.02 46.49
N PRO A 211 -17.50 -6.62 47.48
CA PRO A 211 -18.43 -5.89 48.34
C PRO A 211 -17.79 -4.64 48.95
N SER A 212 -18.50 -3.52 48.88
CA SER A 212 -18.03 -2.23 49.34
C SER A 212 -19.19 -1.40 49.89
N PHE A 213 -18.89 -0.39 50.70
CA PHE A 213 -19.88 0.55 51.24
C PHE A 213 -20.41 1.51 50.17
N LEU A 214 -19.77 1.59 48.99
CA LEU A 214 -20.15 2.49 47.90
C LEU A 214 -21.31 1.92 47.07
N PHE A 215 -22.23 2.77 46.63
CA PHE A 215 -23.29 2.39 45.69
C PHE A 215 -22.76 2.29 44.24
N PRO A 216 -23.18 1.28 43.44
CA PRO A 216 -24.09 0.18 43.77
C PRO A 216 -23.43 -1.08 44.38
N ALA A 217 -22.12 -1.09 44.65
CA ALA A 217 -21.38 -2.23 45.20
C ALA A 217 -21.85 -2.68 46.61
N ASN A 218 -22.60 -1.84 47.32
CA ASN A 218 -23.27 -2.19 48.56
C ASN A 218 -24.46 -3.15 48.37
N ILE A 219 -25.01 -3.23 47.15
CA ILE A 219 -26.17 -4.07 46.81
C ILE A 219 -25.78 -5.10 45.74
N VAL A 220 -25.19 -4.64 44.63
CA VAL A 220 -24.81 -5.47 43.48
C VAL A 220 -23.31 -5.70 43.50
N ASN A 221 -22.89 -6.86 43.98
CA ASN A 221 -21.48 -7.21 44.17
C ASN A 221 -21.21 -8.71 43.93
N ALA A 222 -19.95 -9.10 44.08
CA ALA A 222 -19.49 -10.45 43.80
C ALA A 222 -20.17 -11.53 44.66
N THR A 223 -20.64 -11.22 45.88
CA THR A 223 -21.38 -12.21 46.69
C THR A 223 -22.77 -12.44 46.12
N LEU A 224 -23.47 -11.38 45.71
CA LEU A 224 -24.77 -11.51 45.01
C LEU A 224 -24.63 -12.32 43.70
N PHE A 225 -23.56 -12.08 42.94
CA PHE A 225 -23.27 -12.87 41.73
C PHE A 225 -23.09 -14.36 42.05
N LEU A 226 -22.30 -14.67 43.08
CA LEU A 226 -22.07 -16.04 43.51
C LEU A 226 -23.36 -16.74 43.94
N GLU A 227 -24.24 -16.04 44.67
CA GLU A 227 -25.54 -16.54 45.09
C GLU A 227 -26.48 -16.85 43.91
N TRP A 228 -26.47 -15.99 42.88
CA TRP A 228 -27.36 -16.15 41.72
C TRP A 228 -26.88 -17.21 40.73
N PHE A 229 -25.57 -17.27 40.47
CA PHE A 229 -25.00 -18.10 39.41
C PHE A 229 -24.30 -19.37 39.93
N GLY A 230 -23.95 -19.42 41.22
CA GLY A 230 -23.27 -20.58 41.84
C GLY A 230 -21.77 -20.67 41.58
N PHE A 231 -21.17 -19.71 40.88
CA PHE A 231 -19.73 -19.62 40.62
C PHE A 231 -19.24 -18.15 40.76
N PRO A 232 -17.94 -17.93 41.05
CA PRO A 232 -17.42 -16.58 41.29
C PRO A 232 -17.37 -15.74 40.01
N VAL A 233 -17.62 -14.42 40.13
CA VAL A 233 -17.54 -13.48 39.00
C VAL A 233 -16.16 -13.48 38.31
N GLN A 234 -15.10 -13.82 39.04
CA GLN A 234 -13.75 -13.99 38.51
C GLN A 234 -13.71 -15.02 37.38
N PHE A 235 -14.48 -16.11 37.49
CA PHE A 235 -14.57 -17.12 36.44
C PHE A 235 -15.25 -16.57 35.17
N PHE A 236 -16.27 -15.73 35.34
CA PHE A 236 -16.89 -15.02 34.22
C PHE A 236 -15.90 -14.08 33.54
N ARG A 237 -15.16 -13.27 34.31
CA ARG A 237 -14.13 -12.37 33.77
C ARG A 237 -13.02 -13.13 33.05
N ALA A 238 -12.54 -14.24 33.62
CA ALA A 238 -11.57 -15.14 33.01
C ALA A 238 -12.07 -15.68 31.67
N SER A 239 -13.33 -16.13 31.63
CA SER A 239 -13.97 -16.63 30.42
C SER A 239 -14.05 -15.55 29.34
N MET A 240 -14.43 -14.32 29.69
CA MET A 240 -14.46 -13.20 28.76
C MET A 240 -13.04 -12.84 28.27
N ALA A 241 -12.04 -12.88 29.14
CA ALA A 241 -10.64 -12.65 28.77
C ALA A 241 -10.13 -13.69 27.77
N VAL A 242 -10.44 -14.98 27.98
CA VAL A 242 -10.10 -16.05 27.04
C VAL A 242 -10.79 -15.84 25.69
N ILE A 243 -12.09 -15.53 25.69
CA ILE A 243 -12.83 -15.26 24.45
C ILE A 243 -12.20 -14.06 23.71
N MET A 244 -11.92 -12.97 24.41
CA MET A 244 -11.24 -11.81 23.82
C MET A 244 -9.88 -12.19 23.25
N ALA A 245 -9.04 -12.89 24.00
CA ALA A 245 -7.73 -13.33 23.56
C ALA A 245 -7.81 -14.17 22.27
N LEU A 246 -8.68 -15.18 22.25
CA LEU A 246 -8.86 -16.04 21.07
C LEU A 246 -9.31 -15.26 19.84
N PHE A 247 -10.29 -14.38 19.98
CA PHE A 247 -10.84 -13.65 18.84
C PHE A 247 -9.94 -12.52 18.37
N VAL A 248 -9.27 -11.80 19.27
CA VAL A 248 -8.30 -10.77 18.89
C VAL A 248 -7.09 -11.39 18.21
N ILE A 249 -6.54 -12.49 18.75
CA ILE A 249 -5.42 -13.19 18.12
C ILE A 249 -5.82 -13.73 16.74
N ARG A 250 -7.01 -14.32 16.60
CA ARG A 250 -7.51 -14.75 15.28
C ARG A 250 -7.69 -13.58 14.32
N ALA A 251 -8.20 -12.44 14.78
CA ALA A 251 -8.30 -11.25 13.94
C ALA A 251 -6.91 -10.84 13.44
N LEU A 252 -5.91 -10.74 14.32
CA LEU A 252 -4.54 -10.41 13.94
C LEU A 252 -3.97 -11.36 12.89
N GLN A 253 -4.15 -12.68 13.06
CA GLN A 253 -3.69 -13.69 12.10
C GLN A 253 -4.34 -13.54 10.73
N VAL A 254 -5.66 -13.35 10.67
CA VAL A 254 -6.38 -13.16 9.41
C VAL A 254 -5.89 -11.90 8.70
N PHE A 255 -5.70 -10.82 9.45
CA PHE A 255 -5.18 -9.58 8.91
C PHE A 255 -3.76 -9.74 8.35
N GLU A 256 -2.86 -10.42 9.07
CA GLU A 256 -1.47 -10.63 8.64
C GLU A 256 -1.43 -11.38 7.29
N VAL A 257 -2.24 -12.43 7.15
CA VAL A 257 -2.35 -13.21 5.91
C VAL A 257 -2.86 -12.35 4.75
N GLU A 258 -3.94 -11.60 4.96
CA GLU A 258 -4.52 -10.76 3.91
C GLU A 258 -3.62 -9.57 3.52
N SER A 259 -2.92 -8.96 4.48
CA SER A 259 -1.95 -7.88 4.23
C SER A 259 -0.77 -8.39 3.38
N ARG A 260 -0.21 -9.56 3.71
CA ARG A 260 0.86 -10.17 2.93
C ARG A 260 0.44 -10.48 1.49
N GLN A 261 -0.78 -10.98 1.30
CA GLN A 261 -1.32 -11.24 -0.04
C GLN A 261 -1.48 -9.96 -0.85
N ARG A 262 -2.01 -8.89 -0.24
CA ARG A 262 -2.15 -7.58 -0.91
C ARG A 262 -0.79 -7.00 -1.29
N LEU A 263 0.20 -7.08 -0.41
CA LEU A 263 1.56 -6.61 -0.70
C LEU A 263 2.20 -7.41 -1.83
N ALA A 264 2.02 -8.74 -1.85
CA ALA A 264 2.52 -9.59 -2.93
C ALA A 264 1.89 -9.21 -4.29
N LEU A 265 0.58 -9.03 -4.33
CA LEU A 265 -0.13 -8.60 -5.55
C LEU A 265 0.30 -7.19 -6.00
N ALA A 266 0.47 -6.25 -5.06
CA ALA A 266 0.95 -4.90 -5.36
C ALA A 266 2.38 -4.90 -5.90
N ASN A 267 3.26 -5.72 -5.32
CA ASN A 267 4.63 -5.90 -5.80
C ASN A 267 4.66 -6.53 -7.19
N GLU A 268 3.83 -7.56 -7.45
CA GLU A 268 3.73 -8.18 -8.77
C GLU A 268 3.22 -7.19 -9.83
N ALA A 269 2.19 -6.40 -9.50
CA ALA A 269 1.68 -5.35 -10.38
C ALA A 269 2.76 -4.28 -10.67
N ARG A 270 3.53 -3.89 -9.64
CA ARG A 270 4.63 -2.93 -9.78
C ARG A 270 5.76 -3.48 -10.66
N LEU A 271 6.12 -4.76 -10.51
CA LEU A 271 7.13 -5.41 -11.34
C LEU A 271 6.69 -5.49 -12.80
N LYS A 272 5.43 -5.89 -13.06
CA LYS A 272 4.87 -5.90 -14.43
C LYS A 272 4.84 -4.49 -15.05
N ALA A 273 4.46 -3.48 -14.27
CA ALA A 273 4.49 -2.09 -14.73
C ALA A 273 5.93 -1.63 -15.07
N GLN A 274 6.92 -2.01 -14.27
CA GLN A 274 8.33 -1.70 -14.55
C GLN A 274 8.84 -2.42 -15.80
N GLU A 275 8.50 -3.70 -15.98
CA GLU A 275 8.88 -4.48 -17.16
C GLU A 275 8.30 -3.88 -18.44
N THR A 276 7.01 -3.55 -18.44
CA THR A 276 6.36 -2.90 -19.60
C THR A 276 6.96 -1.52 -19.92
N ALA A 277 7.36 -0.75 -18.91
CA ALA A 277 8.03 0.53 -19.10
C ALA A 277 9.43 0.36 -19.72
N LEU A 278 10.20 -0.63 -19.27
CA LEU A 278 11.51 -0.95 -19.84
C LEU A 278 11.41 -1.37 -21.31
N ILE A 279 10.47 -2.27 -21.64
CA ILE A 279 10.25 -2.70 -23.04
C ILE A 279 9.86 -1.51 -23.92
N THR A 280 9.04 -0.59 -23.41
CA THR A 280 8.64 0.62 -24.15
C THR A 280 9.84 1.54 -24.38
N GLN A 281 10.72 1.69 -23.38
CA GLN A 281 11.93 2.50 -23.49
C GLN A 281 12.94 1.90 -24.48
N GLU A 282 13.12 0.58 -24.46
CA GLU A 282 13.98 -0.12 -25.42
C GLU A 282 13.49 0.06 -26.86
N LYS A 283 12.18 -0.09 -27.11
CA LYS A 283 11.59 0.16 -28.43
C LYS A 283 11.80 1.60 -28.89
N ALA A 284 11.51 2.59 -28.04
CA ALA A 284 11.71 4.00 -28.38
C ALA A 284 13.19 4.31 -28.68
N ARG A 285 14.13 3.67 -27.97
CA ARG A 285 15.56 3.79 -28.25
C ARG A 285 15.92 3.19 -29.61
N GLN A 286 15.43 1.99 -29.93
CA GLN A 286 15.67 1.36 -31.23
C GLN A 286 15.10 2.18 -32.39
N GLU A 287 13.89 2.71 -32.25
CA GLU A 287 13.28 3.62 -33.25
C GLU A 287 14.12 4.89 -33.45
N THR A 288 14.66 5.46 -32.37
CA THR A 288 15.54 6.63 -32.44
C THR A 288 16.88 6.31 -33.12
N GLU A 289 17.46 5.14 -32.84
CA GLU A 289 18.69 4.67 -33.50
C GLU A 289 18.47 4.44 -35.00
N GLN A 290 17.34 3.83 -35.40
CA GLN A 290 16.97 3.64 -36.81
C GLN A 290 16.75 4.99 -37.52
N LEU A 291 15.98 5.90 -36.91
CA LEU A 291 15.73 7.22 -37.50
C LEU A 291 17.03 8.01 -37.69
N ASN A 292 17.97 7.91 -36.75
CA ASN A 292 19.29 8.52 -36.89
C ASN A 292 20.11 7.92 -38.05
N GLN A 293 20.06 6.60 -38.25
CA GLN A 293 20.74 5.94 -39.38
C GLN A 293 20.13 6.34 -40.73
N GLU A 294 18.81 6.41 -40.83
CA GLU A 294 18.10 6.90 -42.03
C GLU A 294 18.47 8.35 -42.31
N LEU A 295 18.49 9.21 -41.29
CA LEU A 295 18.89 10.61 -41.41
C LEU A 295 20.34 10.74 -41.91
N GLN A 296 21.28 9.96 -41.35
CA GLN A 296 22.68 9.96 -41.80
C GLN A 296 22.82 9.53 -43.25
N THR A 297 22.08 8.50 -43.67
CA THR A 297 22.10 8.00 -45.05
C THR A 297 21.56 9.07 -46.01
N ALA A 298 20.43 9.69 -45.69
CA ALA A 298 19.86 10.76 -46.49
C ALA A 298 20.79 11.98 -46.60
N VAL A 299 21.45 12.38 -45.51
CA VAL A 299 22.46 13.46 -45.51
C VAL A 299 23.65 13.08 -46.40
N GLN A 300 24.11 11.83 -46.35
CA GLN A 300 25.22 11.36 -47.18
C GLN A 300 24.85 11.34 -48.66
N GLU A 301 23.67 10.86 -49.04
CA GLU A 301 23.16 10.94 -50.41
C GLU A 301 23.06 12.37 -50.91
N LEU A 302 22.51 13.28 -50.10
CA LEU A 302 22.44 14.71 -50.39
C LEU A 302 23.83 15.32 -50.61
N SER A 303 24.83 14.92 -49.81
CA SER A 303 26.21 15.39 -49.97
C SER A 303 26.84 14.92 -51.28
N ILE A 304 26.60 13.67 -51.68
CA ILE A 304 27.09 13.11 -52.95
C ILE A 304 26.42 13.83 -54.13
N LEU A 305 25.10 14.05 -54.08
CA LEU A 305 24.38 14.79 -55.11
C LEU A 305 24.89 16.23 -55.23
N TYR A 306 25.16 16.88 -54.10
CA TYR A 306 25.71 18.24 -54.08
C TYR A 306 27.15 18.28 -54.64
N GLU A 307 28.02 17.32 -54.31
CA GLU A 307 29.35 17.22 -54.91
C GLU A 307 29.29 16.93 -56.41
N LEU A 308 28.38 16.05 -56.85
CA LEU A 308 28.15 15.79 -58.28
C LEU A 308 27.68 17.06 -58.99
N SER A 309 26.70 17.78 -58.44
CA SER A 309 26.21 19.03 -59.04
C SER A 309 27.30 20.09 -59.06
N ARG A 310 28.13 20.17 -58.00
CA ARG A 310 29.23 21.13 -57.92
C ARG A 310 30.35 20.79 -58.89
N ASN A 311 30.69 19.52 -59.07
CA ASN A 311 31.67 19.07 -60.08
C ASN A 311 31.15 19.31 -61.50
N LEU A 312 29.85 19.10 -61.73
CA LEU A 312 29.18 19.44 -62.99
C LEU A 312 29.18 20.95 -63.23
N ALA A 313 28.97 21.77 -62.21
CA ALA A 313 28.98 23.23 -62.30
C ALA A 313 30.39 23.85 -62.38
N ALA A 314 31.40 23.20 -61.80
CA ALA A 314 32.79 23.64 -61.82
C ALA A 314 33.54 23.28 -63.12
N THR A 315 32.98 22.39 -63.95
CA THR A 315 33.57 22.04 -65.24
C THR A 315 33.07 23.01 -66.32
N ILE A 316 33.72 24.16 -66.41
CA ILE A 316 33.52 25.15 -67.46
C ILE A 316 34.36 24.74 -68.68
N ASP A 317 33.98 23.67 -69.38
CA ASP A 317 34.21 23.59 -70.82
C ASP A 317 33.25 22.58 -71.48
N ARG A 318 32.51 23.05 -72.48
CA ARG A 318 31.17 22.54 -72.84
C ARG A 318 31.19 21.25 -73.67
N ASP A 319 32.31 20.93 -74.30
CA ASP A 319 32.37 19.91 -75.34
C ASP A 319 32.84 18.53 -74.85
N THR A 320 33.64 18.48 -73.78
CA THR A 320 34.19 17.21 -73.25
C THR A 320 33.27 16.50 -72.26
N LEU A 321 32.42 17.25 -71.53
CA LEU A 321 31.52 16.71 -70.50
C LEU A 321 30.38 15.88 -71.10
N LEU A 322 29.92 16.25 -72.29
CA LEU A 322 28.89 15.54 -73.05
C LEU A 322 29.36 14.15 -73.49
N GLN A 323 30.59 14.05 -73.98
CA GLN A 323 31.15 12.76 -74.40
C GLN A 323 31.44 11.82 -73.22
N GLN A 324 32.00 12.35 -72.13
CA GLN A 324 32.35 11.50 -70.98
C GLN A 324 31.12 11.02 -70.20
N THR A 325 30.09 11.85 -70.06
CA THR A 325 28.87 11.48 -69.33
C THR A 325 28.07 10.42 -70.09
N ILE A 326 27.99 10.54 -71.41
CA ILE A 326 27.27 9.58 -72.26
C ILE A 326 27.98 8.23 -72.26
N ASN A 327 29.31 8.21 -72.37
CA ASN A 327 30.07 6.95 -72.32
C ASN A 327 29.92 6.24 -70.97
N LYS A 328 29.91 6.97 -69.85
CA LYS A 328 29.73 6.36 -68.51
C LYS A 328 28.31 5.80 -68.31
N ILE A 329 27.29 6.44 -68.89
CA ILE A 329 25.90 5.94 -68.84
C ILE A 329 25.78 4.66 -69.66
N PHE A 330 26.41 4.58 -70.84
CA PHE A 330 26.41 3.37 -71.67
C PHE A 330 27.22 2.21 -71.04
N ASP A 331 28.34 2.48 -70.37
CA ASP A 331 29.11 1.46 -69.64
C ASP A 331 28.34 0.89 -68.43
N SER A 332 27.42 1.67 -67.85
CA SER A 332 26.62 1.25 -66.69
C SER A 332 25.34 0.49 -67.09
N LEU A 333 24.94 0.53 -68.37
CA LEU A 333 23.70 -0.06 -68.90
C LEU A 333 23.96 -0.81 -70.22
N PRO A 334 24.58 -2.01 -70.20
CA PRO A 334 25.15 -2.68 -71.38
C PRO A 334 24.13 -3.27 -72.39
N ARG A 335 22.83 -2.98 -72.27
CA ARG A 335 21.77 -3.52 -73.16
C ARG A 335 21.05 -2.48 -74.01
N ILE A 336 21.45 -1.20 -73.94
CA ILE A 336 20.80 -0.13 -74.70
C ILE A 336 21.87 0.58 -75.53
N GLY A 337 21.81 0.42 -76.85
CA GLY A 337 22.53 1.28 -77.79
C GLY A 337 21.69 2.52 -78.06
N GLY A 338 22.28 3.72 -77.97
CA GLY A 338 21.57 4.96 -78.24
C GLY A 338 22.53 6.09 -78.63
N GLY A 339 22.03 7.04 -79.41
CA GLY A 339 22.76 8.26 -79.72
C GLY A 339 21.88 9.48 -79.47
N MET A 340 22.52 10.61 -79.19
CA MET A 340 21.83 11.86 -78.89
C MET A 340 21.93 12.84 -80.06
N ILE A 341 20.81 13.45 -80.40
CA ILE A 341 20.68 14.46 -81.45
C ILE A 341 20.21 15.75 -80.79
N MET A 342 20.95 16.85 -81.00
CA MET A 342 20.65 18.15 -80.40
C MET A 342 20.08 19.09 -81.46
N LEU A 343 18.84 19.55 -81.25
CA LEU A 343 18.13 20.49 -82.10
C LEU A 343 18.19 21.89 -81.48
N ARG A 344 18.32 22.91 -82.32
CA ARG A 344 18.31 24.33 -81.94
C ARG A 344 17.14 25.01 -82.60
N GLU A 345 16.28 25.58 -81.78
CA GLU A 345 15.19 26.44 -82.21
C GLU A 345 15.67 27.90 -82.26
N LYS A 346 15.36 28.61 -83.35
CA LYS A 346 15.54 30.07 -83.47
C LYS A 346 14.21 30.67 -83.91
N ALA A 347 13.73 31.67 -83.16
CA ALA A 347 12.44 32.30 -83.41
C ALA A 347 12.29 32.73 -84.89
N GLY A 348 11.29 32.16 -85.58
CA GLY A 348 10.97 32.44 -86.98
C GLY A 348 11.69 31.58 -88.03
N ARG A 349 12.41 30.51 -87.65
CA ARG A 349 12.98 29.52 -88.57
C ARG A 349 12.70 28.09 -88.09
N PRO A 350 12.57 27.11 -89.00
CA PRO A 350 12.40 25.70 -88.62
C PRO A 350 13.59 25.20 -87.79
N LEU A 351 13.33 24.22 -86.93
CA LEU A 351 14.31 23.58 -86.03
C LEU A 351 15.54 23.11 -86.82
N GLU A 352 16.74 23.48 -86.36
CA GLU A 352 17.99 23.14 -87.03
C GLU A 352 18.81 22.16 -86.19
N LEU A 353 19.34 21.11 -86.81
CA LEU A 353 20.21 20.13 -86.16
C LEU A 353 21.60 20.74 -85.88
N VAL A 354 22.07 20.73 -84.63
CA VAL A 354 23.34 21.41 -84.27
C VAL A 354 24.43 20.47 -83.79
N ALA A 355 24.10 19.31 -83.19
CA ALA A 355 25.10 18.35 -82.74
C ALA A 355 24.57 16.91 -82.69
N ARG A 356 25.47 15.92 -82.79
CA ARG A 356 25.15 14.48 -82.72
C ARG A 356 26.29 13.68 -82.07
N THR A 357 25.95 12.63 -81.33
CA THR A 357 26.92 11.69 -80.74
C THR A 357 26.31 10.30 -80.52
N GLY A 358 27.12 9.23 -80.50
CA GLY A 358 26.69 7.87 -80.15
C GLY A 358 26.31 6.90 -81.29
N TYR A 359 26.45 7.29 -82.56
CA TYR A 359 26.20 6.42 -83.72
C TYR A 359 27.53 6.02 -84.39
N GLN A 360 27.85 4.71 -84.47
CA GLN A 360 29.02 4.22 -85.19
C GLN A 360 28.77 4.24 -86.70
N SER A 361 29.80 4.54 -87.50
CA SER A 361 29.74 4.51 -88.96
C SER A 361 30.77 3.52 -89.48
N ARG A 362 30.34 2.41 -90.09
CA ARG A 362 30.82 1.85 -91.37
C ARG A 362 30.53 0.36 -91.59
N ASP A 363 30.43 0.03 -92.89
CA ASP A 363 30.61 -1.26 -93.56
C ASP A 363 30.99 -2.45 -92.67
N GLY A 364 30.04 -3.36 -92.47
CA GLY A 364 30.29 -4.70 -91.91
C GLY A 364 29.36 -5.09 -90.76
N LEU A 365 28.14 -5.50 -91.12
CA LEU A 365 27.19 -6.37 -90.40
C LEU A 365 27.09 -6.35 -88.85
N GLN A 366 25.94 -5.83 -88.40
CA GLN A 366 24.96 -6.31 -87.41
C GLN A 366 25.25 -6.24 -85.89
N LEU A 367 24.48 -5.41 -85.15
CA LEU A 367 23.25 -5.79 -84.43
C LEU A 367 22.60 -4.55 -83.76
N PHE A 368 21.29 -4.33 -84.01
CA PHE A 368 20.44 -3.18 -83.59
C PHE A 368 20.94 -1.80 -84.03
N ASP A 369 20.66 -1.43 -85.28
CA ASP A 369 21.20 -0.22 -85.89
C ASP A 369 20.10 0.46 -86.73
N CYS A 370 19.36 1.41 -86.14
CA CYS A 370 18.75 2.46 -86.98
C CYS A 370 19.96 3.19 -87.56
N SER A 371 20.36 2.75 -88.77
CA SER A 371 21.57 3.21 -89.43
C SER A 371 21.66 4.73 -89.33
N TYR A 372 22.87 5.27 -89.14
CA TYR A 372 23.10 6.71 -89.01
C TYR A 372 22.28 7.56 -90.02
N THR A 373 22.11 7.06 -91.24
CA THR A 373 21.31 7.68 -92.30
C THR A 373 19.82 7.73 -91.97
N GLN A 374 19.24 6.66 -91.42
CA GLN A 374 17.83 6.61 -91.01
C GLN A 374 17.56 7.47 -89.78
N ALA A 375 18.45 7.48 -88.79
CA ALA A 375 18.32 8.34 -87.61
C ALA A 375 18.41 9.83 -87.98
N PHE A 376 19.27 10.18 -88.94
CA PHE A 376 19.37 11.54 -89.48
C PHE A 376 18.09 11.96 -90.21
N MET A 377 17.54 11.10 -91.07
CA MET A 377 16.29 11.34 -91.80
C MET A 377 15.08 11.48 -90.86
N LEU A 378 15.03 10.67 -89.80
CA LEU A 378 14.03 10.82 -88.74
C LEU A 378 14.17 12.17 -88.02
N GLY A 379 15.39 12.58 -87.69
CA GLY A 379 15.67 13.88 -87.07
C GLY A 379 15.22 15.05 -87.94
N GLU A 380 15.49 15.01 -89.26
CA GLU A 380 14.97 16.02 -90.21
C GLU A 380 13.44 15.98 -90.31
N HIS A 381 12.84 14.79 -90.31
CA HIS A 381 11.39 14.65 -90.38
C HIS A 381 10.71 15.27 -89.16
N VAL A 382 11.18 14.97 -87.95
CA VAL A 382 10.66 15.54 -86.70
C VAL A 382 10.89 17.06 -86.66
N ALA A 383 12.06 17.53 -87.09
CA ALA A 383 12.39 18.96 -87.12
C ALA A 383 11.50 19.76 -88.09
N ASN A 384 11.14 19.16 -89.23
CA ASN A 384 10.31 19.80 -90.25
C ASN A 384 8.81 19.68 -89.98
N THR A 385 8.35 18.61 -89.31
CA THR A 385 6.92 18.32 -89.12
C THR A 385 6.42 18.56 -87.70
N GLY A 386 7.30 18.60 -86.71
CA GLY A 386 6.96 18.74 -85.29
C GLY A 386 6.37 17.48 -84.63
N HIS A 387 6.25 16.37 -85.37
CA HIS A 387 5.72 15.11 -84.86
C HIS A 387 6.84 14.14 -84.50
N LEU A 388 6.73 13.48 -83.33
CA LEU A 388 7.69 12.48 -82.88
C LEU A 388 7.66 11.24 -83.80
N ALA A 389 8.82 10.78 -84.21
CA ALA A 389 9.01 9.56 -84.98
C ALA A 389 10.11 8.71 -84.33
N TRP A 390 10.00 7.39 -84.44
CA TRP A 390 11.00 6.44 -83.96
C TRP A 390 11.27 5.36 -85.03
N CYS A 391 12.47 4.78 -84.99
CA CYS A 391 12.81 3.58 -85.75
C CYS A 391 12.33 2.37 -84.96
N ASP A 392 11.32 1.65 -85.45
CA ASP A 392 11.08 0.27 -85.02
C ASP A 392 11.99 -0.65 -85.83
N GLY A 393 12.67 -1.57 -85.14
CA GLY A 393 13.68 -2.47 -85.73
C GLY A 393 13.16 -3.38 -86.82
#